data_AF-A0A0B0IJQ5-F1
#
_entry.id   AF-A0A0B0IJQ5-F1
#
_cell.length_a   1.000
_cell.length_b   1.000
_cell.length_c   1.000
_cell.angle_alpha   90.00
_cell.angle_beta   90.00
_cell.angle_gamma   90.00
#
_symmetry.space_group_name_H-M   'P 1'
#
loop_
_entity.id
_entity.type
_entity.pdbx_description
1 polymer ?
#
loop_
_entity_poly.entity_id
_entity_poly.type
_entity_poly.pdbx_seq_one_letter_code
_entity_poly.pdbx_strand_id
1 'polypeptide(L)'
;MENHKEFTVKNHYLVEIKQTGEAVKDNLKAWSWDIYIAMNEDQQYRGRALAPGKGVEIPWTELSKSDVLEEMITICEQEMPKYL
;
A
#
# COMPACT_ATOMS: atom_id res chain seq x y z
N MET A 1 3.78 -24.27 22.86
CA MET A 1 3.05 -24.09 21.60
C MET A 1 3.00 -22.60 21.35
N GLU A 2 3.89 -22.09 20.51
CA GLU A 2 3.85 -20.70 20.10
C GLU A 2 2.83 -20.57 18.96
N ASN A 3 1.70 -19.93 19.25
CA ASN A 3 0.59 -19.72 18.31
C ASN A 3 0.71 -18.39 17.55
N HIS A 4 1.89 -17.78 17.50
CA HIS A 4 2.10 -16.50 16.83
C HIS A 4 2.94 -16.72 15.57
N LYS A 5 2.53 -16.08 14.47
CA LYS A 5 3.31 -16.00 13.24
C LYS A 5 4.02 -14.65 13.21
N GLU A 6 5.33 -14.67 13.21
CA GLU A 6 6.14 -13.45 13.14
C GLU A 6 6.35 -13.03 11.68
N PHE A 7 6.13 -11.75 11.39
CA PHE A 7 6.40 -11.15 10.08
C PHE A 7 7.46 -10.08 10.28
N THR A 8 8.54 -10.15 9.50
CA THR A 8 9.61 -9.15 9.52
C THR A 8 9.49 -8.26 8.30
N VAL A 9 9.47 -6.94 8.48
CA VAL A 9 9.51 -5.98 7.37
C VAL A 9 10.81 -6.20 6.58
N LYS A 10 10.67 -6.52 5.30
CA LYS A 10 11.79 -6.73 4.37
C LYS A 10 12.05 -5.50 3.52
N ASN A 11 10.98 -4.82 3.13
CA ASN A 11 11.05 -3.69 2.21
C ASN A 11 10.16 -2.54 2.70
N HIS A 12 10.62 -1.33 2.44
CA HIS A 12 9.86 -0.10 2.61
C HIS A 12 10.06 0.76 1.36
N TYR A 13 8.96 1.30 0.85
CA TYR A 13 8.92 2.11 -0.36
C TYR A 13 8.18 3.42 -0.08
N LEU A 14 8.69 4.51 -0.63
CA LEU A 14 7.94 5.75 -0.79
C LEU A 14 7.44 5.79 -2.23
N VAL A 15 6.12 5.76 -2.42
CA VAL A 15 5.48 5.74 -3.74
C VAL A 15 4.60 6.96 -3.93
N GLU A 16 4.77 7.67 -5.04
CA GLU A 16 3.86 8.72 -5.46
C GLU A 16 2.89 8.20 -6.53
N ILE A 17 1.60 8.22 -6.23
CA ILE A 17 0.53 7.81 -7.14
C ILE A 17 -0.24 9.06 -7.58
N LYS A 18 -0.28 9.30 -8.89
CA LYS A 18 -1.04 10.41 -9.47
C LYS A 18 -2.48 9.96 -9.75
N GLN A 19 -3.44 10.69 -9.22
CA GLN A 19 -4.84 10.58 -9.56
C GLN A 19 -5.06 11.05 -10.99
N THR A 20 -5.57 10.15 -11.83
CA THR A 20 -5.86 10.40 -13.25
C THR A 20 -7.37 10.61 -13.43
N GLY A 21 -7.76 11.69 -14.13
CA GLY A 21 -9.16 12.04 -14.38
C GLY A 21 -9.31 13.44 -15.00
N GLU A 22 -10.32 13.63 -15.84
CA GLU A 22 -10.52 14.86 -16.64
C GLU A 22 -10.79 16.13 -15.80
N ALA A 23 -11.23 15.99 -14.56
CA ALA A 23 -11.69 17.09 -13.70
C ALA A 23 -10.70 17.55 -12.61
N VAL A 24 -9.45 17.09 -12.62
CA VAL A 24 -8.54 17.35 -11.49
C VAL A 24 -7.74 18.64 -11.71
N LYS A 25 -7.95 19.65 -10.85
CA LYS A 25 -7.10 20.85 -10.77
C LYS A 25 -5.68 20.45 -10.31
N ASP A 26 -4.66 21.02 -10.94
CA ASP A 26 -3.26 20.54 -10.92
C ASP A 26 -2.62 20.34 -9.54
N ASN A 27 -3.12 20.95 -8.47
CA ASN A 27 -2.49 20.94 -7.15
C ASN A 27 -3.05 19.91 -6.16
N LEU A 28 -4.02 19.07 -6.56
CA LEU A 28 -4.61 18.02 -5.69
C LEU A 28 -4.29 16.57 -6.14
N LYS A 29 -3.45 16.39 -7.16
CA LYS A 29 -3.35 15.16 -7.96
C LYS A 29 -2.51 14.02 -7.38
N ALA A 30 -1.54 14.25 -6.50
CA ALA A 30 -0.62 13.19 -6.09
C ALA A 30 -0.85 12.74 -4.65
N TRP A 31 -0.76 11.43 -4.43
CA TRP A 31 -0.76 10.79 -3.13
C TRP A 31 0.60 10.16 -2.89
N SER A 32 1.27 10.57 -1.81
CA SER A 32 2.50 9.94 -1.35
C SER A 32 2.16 8.87 -0.33
N TRP A 33 2.60 7.64 -0.59
CA TRP A 33 2.35 6.46 0.21
C TRP A 33 3.65 5.89 0.75
N ASP A 34 3.70 5.63 2.05
CA ASP A 34 4.69 4.79 2.70
C ASP A 34 4.19 3.34 2.69
N ILE A 35 4.77 2.50 1.83
CA ILE A 35 4.40 1.09 1.69
C ILE A 35 5.43 0.20 2.39
N TYR A 36 4.96 -0.65 3.29
CA TYR A 36 5.77 -1.63 4.02
C TYR A 36 5.39 -3.03 3.57
N ILE A 37 6.39 -3.84 3.26
CA ILE A 37 6.21 -5.26 2.91
C ILE A 37 6.96 -6.10 3.92
N ALA A 38 6.24 -7.00 4.57
CA ALA A 38 6.77 -7.95 5.53
C ALA A 38 6.61 -9.39 5.03
N MET A 39 7.52 -10.25 5.46
CA MET A 39 7.53 -11.67 5.11
C MET A 39 7.84 -12.50 6.34
N ASN A 40 7.21 -13.67 6.46
CA ASN A 40 7.53 -14.67 7.48
C ASN A 40 8.44 -15.78 6.91
N GLU A 41 8.74 -16.80 7.73
CA GLU A 41 9.57 -17.94 7.33
C GLU A 41 8.89 -18.82 6.26
N ASP A 42 7.56 -18.87 6.26
CA ASP A 42 6.74 -19.61 5.27
C ASP A 42 6.62 -18.88 3.91
N GLN A 43 7.37 -17.79 3.68
CA GLN A 43 7.28 -16.94 2.49
C GLN A 43 5.88 -16.34 2.24
N GLN A 44 5.09 -16.17 3.31
CA GLN A 44 3.83 -15.43 3.24
C GLN A 44 4.12 -13.94 3.34
N TYR A 45 3.52 -13.15 2.45
CA TYR A 45 3.73 -11.71 2.40
C TYR A 45 2.56 -10.96 3.02
N ARG A 46 2.88 -9.88 3.74
CA ARG A 46 1.91 -8.90 4.21
C ARG A 46 2.33 -7.49 3.83
N GLY A 47 1.36 -6.69 3.39
CA GLY A 47 1.55 -5.30 3.03
C GLY A 47 0.79 -4.36 3.96
N ARG A 48 1.35 -3.19 4.24
CA ARG A 48 0.71 -2.07 4.92
C ARG A 48 1.07 -0.81 4.16
N ALA A 49 0.15 0.15 4.07
CA ALA A 49 0.46 1.44 3.48
C ALA A 49 -0.13 2.60 4.28
N LEU A 50 0.58 3.72 4.32
CA LEU A 50 0.09 4.96 4.92
C LEU A 50 0.20 6.09 3.92
N ALA A 51 -0.80 6.97 3.88
CA ALA A 51 -0.74 8.25 3.18
C ALA A 51 -0.77 9.38 4.23
N PRO A 52 0.39 9.75 4.83
CA PRO A 52 0.43 10.65 5.99
C PRO A 52 -0.21 12.02 5.72
N GLY A 53 -0.01 12.56 4.52
CA GLY A 53 -0.60 13.85 4.12
C GLY A 53 -2.11 13.81 3.87
N LYS A 54 -2.73 12.63 3.86
CA LYS A 54 -4.16 12.41 3.57
C LYS A 54 -4.92 11.75 4.73
N GLY A 55 -4.21 11.24 5.74
CA GLY A 55 -4.81 10.56 6.88
C GLY A 55 -5.46 9.21 6.54
N VAL A 56 -5.02 8.55 5.46
CA VAL A 56 -5.51 7.23 5.04
C VAL A 56 -4.46 6.18 5.36
N GLU A 57 -4.91 5.02 5.83
CA GLU A 57 -4.08 3.87 6.14
C GLU A 57 -4.72 2.59 5.59
N ILE A 58 -3.90 1.75 4.98
CA ILE A 58 -4.20 0.37 4.65
C ILE A 58 -3.57 -0.52 5.73
N PRO A 59 -4.36 -1.25 6.52
CA PRO A 59 -3.84 -2.14 7.56
C PRO A 59 -3.05 -3.31 6.94
N TRP A 60 -2.33 -4.06 7.79
CA TRP A 60 -1.60 -5.25 7.36
C TRP A 60 -2.53 -6.27 6.67
N THR A 61 -2.43 -6.36 5.34
CA THR A 61 -3.20 -7.29 4.50
C THR A 61 -2.29 -8.36 3.92
N GLU A 62 -2.84 -9.54 3.67
CA GLU A 62 -2.14 -10.62 2.97
C GLU A 62 -1.96 -10.27 1.49
N LEU A 63 -0.78 -10.58 0.95
CA LEU A 63 -0.43 -10.38 -0.45
C LEU A 63 -0.19 -11.74 -1.10
N SER A 64 -0.71 -11.90 -2.31
CA SER A 64 -0.77 -13.20 -3.00
C SER A 64 -0.24 -13.15 -4.43
N LYS A 65 -0.02 -11.95 -4.98
CA LYS A 65 0.54 -11.79 -6.32
C LYS A 65 2.04 -12.00 -6.30
N SER A 66 2.58 -12.36 -7.47
CA SER A 66 4.03 -12.49 -7.67
C SER A 66 4.76 -11.16 -7.47
N ASP A 67 4.14 -10.05 -7.89
CA ASP A 67 4.63 -8.70 -7.61
C ASP A 67 3.84 -8.08 -6.46
N VAL A 68 4.40 -8.23 -5.26
CA VAL A 68 3.81 -7.74 -4.00
C VAL A 68 3.77 -6.22 -3.92
N LEU A 69 4.67 -5.51 -4.60
CA LEU A 69 4.68 -4.06 -4.62
C LEU A 69 3.57 -3.53 -5.54
N GLU A 70 3.46 -4.08 -6.75
CA GLU A 70 2.38 -3.75 -7.68
C GLU A 70 0.99 -4.03 -7.08
N GLU A 71 0.86 -5.15 -6.34
CA GLU A 71 -0.36 -5.46 -5.58
C GLU A 71 -0.69 -4.35 -4.57
N MET A 72 0.29 -3.90 -3.79
CA MET A 72 0.07 -2.82 -2.82
C MET A 72 -0.25 -1.48 -3.48
N ILE A 73 0.38 -1.15 -4.60
CA ILE A 73 0.07 0.06 -5.38
C ILE A 73 -1.38 0.01 -5.85
N THR A 74 -1.83 -1.14 -6.37
CA THR A 74 -3.22 -1.32 -6.80
C THR A 74 -4.21 -1.11 -5.66
N ILE A 75 -3.90 -1.60 -4.44
CA ILE A 75 -4.75 -1.40 -3.26
C ILE A 75 -4.78 0.09 -2.87
N CYS A 76 -3.62 0.77 -2.89
CA CYS A 76 -3.55 2.21 -2.62
C CYS A 76 -4.41 3.01 -3.61
N GLU A 77 -4.39 2.68 -4.89
CA GLU A 77 -5.23 3.32 -5.92
C GLU A 77 -6.73 3.11 -5.69
N GLN A 78 -7.13 1.97 -5.12
CA GLN A 78 -8.53 1.68 -4.81
C GLN A 78 -9.06 2.50 -3.64
N GLU A 79 -8.21 2.80 -2.66
CA GLU A 79 -8.52 3.66 -1.51
C GLU A 79 -8.47 5.16 -1.85
N MET A 80 -7.86 5.53 -2.99
CA MET A 80 -7.92 6.90 -3.48
C MET A 80 -9.34 7.25 -3.94
N PRO A 81 -9.82 8.48 -3.68
CA PRO A 81 -11.13 8.91 -4.15
C PRO A 81 -11.26 8.71 -5.67
N LYS A 82 -12.28 7.99 -6.11
CA LYS A 82 -12.66 7.96 -7.53
C LYS A 82 -13.70 9.05 -7.68
N TYR A 83 -13.38 10.12 -8.40
CA TYR A 83 -14.36 11.19 -8.66
C TYR A 83 -15.61 10.57 -9.33
N LEU A 84 -16.78 10.81 -8.74
CA LEU A 84 -18.11 10.65 -9.35
C LEU A 84 -18.42 11.89 -10.20
#